data_AF-A0AAW6U4E5-F1
#
_entry.id   AF-A0AAW6U4E5-F1
#
_cell.length_a   1.000
_cell.length_b   1.000
_cell.length_c   1.000
_cell.angle_alpha   90.00
_cell.angle_beta   90.00
_cell.angle_gamma   90.00
#
_symmetry.space_group_name_H-M   'P 1'
#
loop_
_entity.id
_entity.type
_entity.pdbx_description
1 polymer ?
#
loop_
_entity_poly.entity_id
_entity_poly.type
_entity_poly.pdbx_seq_one_letter_code
_entity_poly.pdbx_strand_id
1 'polypeptide(L)'
;MPESGRIHVVGLMMRRTVDRATMRVRRLWVVGLLLAVLAHAGVAVAQDALLLQPQGLDSVGIHALRQIDPALTGEGVRFGVLSRSVTYKDAEPQNDYQPNVGHACFQTARLRSYDRGLLSPGVSPHSTAVCSILFGEDAAATTPFLGPFFYQGVVPAAEGHIYEYCHFGEQYLFTQNAPPVDVITASFGFQFENWWTRAVESLAGRAGLPVVASVGNGTNASDPPLYPGAGSNVIGVGVVSSVKTGDPATDLMHFALAYPDQSTLGPTADSRCKPDIVAPGNFIVAGAADDRSYTTSGDWSSFATPVVAGVVGLLVQTARMDETLSPILSPNGGNCAVKAILMSSATKLPFWRKGRLTTEDDHEVPLDFVQGAGMVNAPGAYQILTAGRFGPGTASATGWDLNRVERDLPQVYRFAVDESAGRMFTATLTWNRHYAETYPFERIAGTDTDLRLEVWAIDPEDSGNDLLLDYCDSKVDNVEHIHVQMLPEYRVYELVVSYADPDAQTTTRSERYGLAWTVGQASNADSILWYDLNADGVVDEADLVIFLANRSLWLTSPDAYLIGDFNRDGVIDRADLESLFANQNRRADWHVGTATN
;
A
#
# COMPACT_ATOMS: atom_id res chain seq x y z
N MET A 1 -35.03 -41.14 -47.20
CA MET A 1 -35.11 -41.39 -48.65
C MET A 1 -36.27 -40.59 -49.23
N PRO A 2 -36.20 -40.09 -50.47
CA PRO A 2 -35.12 -40.23 -51.47
C PRO A 2 -34.50 -38.85 -51.86
N GLU A 3 -33.16 -38.77 -52.05
CA GLU A 3 -32.39 -38.79 -53.33
C GLU A 3 -32.43 -37.45 -54.10
N SER A 4 -31.40 -36.97 -54.81
CA SER A 4 -30.00 -37.35 -55.08
C SER A 4 -29.36 -36.16 -55.84
N GLY A 5 -28.03 -36.12 -55.93
CA GLY A 5 -27.34 -35.32 -56.97
C GLY A 5 -25.98 -34.75 -56.60
N ARG A 6 -24.93 -35.58 -56.60
CA ARG A 6 -23.51 -35.18 -56.54
C ARG A 6 -22.99 -34.80 -57.93
N ILE A 7 -22.09 -33.82 -58.00
CA ILE A 7 -20.98 -33.79 -58.97
C ILE A 7 -19.69 -33.43 -58.21
N HIS A 8 -18.66 -34.26 -58.39
CA HIS A 8 -17.29 -34.09 -57.89
C HIS A 8 -16.43 -33.37 -58.94
N VAL A 9 -15.55 -32.46 -58.53
CA VAL A 9 -14.18 -32.35 -59.07
C VAL A 9 -13.18 -31.98 -57.96
N VAL A 10 -12.03 -32.63 -58.03
CA VAL A 10 -10.84 -32.69 -57.18
C VAL A 10 -10.08 -31.35 -57.09
N GLY A 11 -9.43 -31.05 -55.95
CA GLY A 11 -8.38 -30.03 -55.92
C GLY A 11 -7.86 -29.60 -54.55
N LEU A 12 -6.82 -30.28 -54.07
CA LEU A 12 -5.70 -29.76 -53.26
C LEU A 12 -5.97 -29.17 -51.85
N MET A 13 -5.53 -29.93 -50.86
CA MET A 13 -5.28 -29.52 -49.47
C MET A 13 -4.20 -28.43 -49.42
N MET A 14 -4.52 -27.26 -48.87
CA MET A 14 -3.52 -26.33 -48.35
C MET A 14 -4.02 -25.77 -47.01
N ARG A 15 -3.30 -26.12 -45.94
CA ARG A 15 -3.37 -25.45 -44.64
C ARG A 15 -3.12 -23.96 -44.85
N ARG A 16 -4.01 -23.10 -44.36
CA ARG A 16 -3.73 -21.70 -44.08
C ARG A 16 -3.99 -21.43 -42.61
N THR A 17 -2.90 -21.38 -41.87
CA THR A 17 -2.72 -20.54 -40.69
C THR A 17 -3.24 -19.13 -41.00
N VAL A 18 -4.17 -18.63 -40.20
CA VAL A 18 -4.65 -17.25 -40.29
C VAL A 18 -3.90 -16.44 -39.24
N ASP A 19 -3.06 -15.53 -39.73
CA ASP A 19 -2.28 -14.58 -38.95
C ASP A 19 -3.15 -13.69 -38.05
N ARG A 20 -2.93 -13.79 -36.74
CA ARG A 20 -3.42 -12.85 -35.70
C ARG A 20 -2.51 -11.62 -35.61
N ALA A 21 -2.34 -10.89 -36.70
CA ALA A 21 -1.46 -9.72 -36.73
C ALA A 21 -2.09 -8.56 -37.50
N THR A 22 -3.27 -8.06 -37.10
CA THR A 22 -3.79 -6.81 -37.69
C THR A 22 -4.85 -6.05 -36.87
N MET A 23 -4.82 -6.06 -35.53
CA MET A 23 -5.61 -5.11 -34.71
C MET A 23 -4.91 -4.69 -33.40
N ARG A 24 -3.67 -4.17 -33.49
CA ARG A 24 -2.94 -3.58 -32.34
C ARG A 24 -2.11 -2.31 -32.69
N VAL A 25 -2.45 -1.57 -33.76
CA VAL A 25 -1.59 -0.45 -34.25
C VAL A 25 -2.28 0.92 -34.26
N ARG A 26 -3.36 1.13 -33.51
CA ARG A 26 -3.97 2.46 -33.37
C ARG A 26 -4.06 2.88 -31.91
N ARG A 27 -2.89 3.19 -31.31
CA ARG A 27 -2.69 4.09 -30.14
C ARG A 27 -1.23 4.19 -29.66
N LEU A 28 -0.25 3.80 -30.49
CA LEU A 28 1.20 3.94 -30.20
C LEU A 28 1.81 5.27 -30.72
N TRP A 29 0.98 6.22 -31.16
CA TRP A 29 1.42 7.35 -31.97
C TRP A 29 1.77 8.62 -31.21
N VAL A 30 1.64 8.72 -29.89
CA VAL A 30 1.90 10.01 -29.20
C VAL A 30 3.35 10.12 -28.69
N VAL A 31 3.94 9.04 -28.18
CA VAL A 31 5.36 9.04 -27.74
C VAL A 31 6.31 8.93 -28.93
N GLY A 32 5.96 8.17 -29.96
CA GLY A 32 6.78 8.00 -31.17
C GLY A 32 6.81 9.23 -32.10
N LEU A 33 5.76 10.06 -32.14
CA LEU A 33 5.73 11.23 -33.03
C LEU A 33 6.59 12.39 -32.52
N LEU A 34 6.72 12.55 -31.19
CA LEU A 34 7.62 13.53 -30.58
C LEU A 34 9.07 13.27 -31.00
N LEU A 35 9.48 12.01 -31.08
CA LEU A 35 10.83 11.61 -31.52
C LEU A 35 11.04 11.80 -33.04
N ALA A 36 10.02 11.59 -33.87
CA ALA A 36 10.16 11.69 -35.34
C ALA A 36 10.08 13.12 -35.88
N VAL A 37 9.31 14.00 -35.24
CA VAL A 37 9.16 15.42 -35.65
C VAL A 37 10.40 16.23 -35.27
N LEU A 38 11.08 15.88 -34.16
CA LEU A 38 12.34 16.53 -33.75
C LEU A 38 13.55 16.13 -34.62
N ALA A 39 13.51 14.97 -35.30
CA ALA A 39 14.60 14.52 -36.16
C ALA A 39 14.67 15.23 -37.54
N HIS A 40 13.61 15.92 -37.97
CA HIS A 40 13.53 16.56 -39.29
C HIS A 40 13.87 18.06 -39.31
N ALA A 41 14.08 18.67 -38.14
CA ALA A 41 14.62 20.02 -38.03
C ALA A 41 15.97 19.89 -37.32
N GLY A 42 17.07 19.99 -38.08
CA GLY A 42 18.44 19.81 -37.60
C GLY A 42 18.86 20.82 -36.52
N VAL A 43 18.37 20.61 -35.30
CA VAL A 43 18.78 21.28 -34.07
C VAL A 43 19.11 20.16 -33.10
N ALA A 44 20.39 20.02 -32.78
CA ALA A 44 20.82 19.21 -31.64
C ALA A 44 20.34 19.91 -30.37
N VAL A 45 19.12 19.61 -29.94
CA VAL A 45 18.65 19.90 -28.58
C VAL A 45 19.11 18.71 -27.75
N ALA A 46 19.94 18.97 -26.74
CA ALA A 46 20.21 17.99 -25.71
C ALA A 46 18.86 17.46 -25.20
N GLN A 47 18.63 16.15 -25.28
CA GLN A 47 17.44 15.52 -24.71
C GLN A 47 17.57 15.61 -23.18
N ASP A 48 17.27 16.77 -22.61
CA ASP A 48 16.85 16.84 -21.21
C ASP A 48 15.52 16.08 -21.16
N ALA A 49 15.56 14.85 -20.66
CA ALA A 49 14.35 14.13 -20.34
C ALA A 49 13.54 15.01 -19.37
N LEU A 50 12.34 15.42 -19.76
CA LEU A 50 11.44 16.20 -18.90
C LEU A 50 11.32 15.48 -17.55
N LEU A 51 11.51 16.25 -16.47
CA LEU A 51 11.34 15.78 -15.09
C LEU A 51 9.97 15.11 -14.95
N LEU A 52 9.92 13.92 -14.37
CA LEU A 52 8.66 13.20 -14.11
C LEU A 52 8.17 13.53 -12.70
N GLN A 53 6.92 13.95 -12.56
CA GLN A 53 6.28 14.23 -11.28
C GLN A 53 4.95 13.45 -11.17
N PRO A 54 4.50 13.07 -9.96
CA PRO A 54 5.17 13.27 -8.68
C PRO A 54 6.38 12.33 -8.46
N GLN A 55 7.56 12.87 -8.10
CA GLN A 55 8.77 12.07 -7.91
C GLN A 55 8.69 11.12 -6.71
N GLY A 56 7.92 11.46 -5.67
CA GLY A 56 7.69 10.53 -4.57
C GLY A 56 7.04 9.20 -4.97
N LEU A 57 6.52 9.06 -6.18
CA LEU A 57 6.07 7.76 -6.70
C LEU A 57 7.24 6.81 -7.02
N ASP A 58 8.46 7.31 -7.16
CA ASP A 58 9.67 6.48 -7.34
C ASP A 58 10.09 5.76 -6.06
N SER A 59 9.88 6.36 -4.88
CA SER A 59 10.27 5.73 -3.60
C SER A 59 9.46 4.46 -3.31
N VAL A 60 8.27 4.33 -3.90
CA VAL A 60 7.41 3.14 -3.85
C VAL A 60 7.48 2.28 -5.13
N GLY A 61 8.31 2.69 -6.10
CA GLY A 61 8.60 1.94 -7.33
C GLY A 61 7.52 1.99 -8.42
N ILE A 62 6.63 2.98 -8.45
CA ILE A 62 5.59 3.08 -9.50
C ILE A 62 6.21 3.26 -10.89
N HIS A 63 7.17 4.16 -11.07
CA HIS A 63 7.76 4.36 -12.39
C HIS A 63 8.61 3.15 -12.81
N ALA A 64 9.32 2.51 -11.87
CA ALA A 64 10.01 1.25 -12.12
C ALA A 64 9.03 0.14 -12.57
N LEU A 65 7.86 0.02 -11.92
CA LEU A 65 6.83 -0.93 -12.33
C LEU A 65 6.31 -0.64 -13.74
N ARG A 66 6.13 0.63 -14.12
CA ARG A 66 5.76 1.00 -15.50
C ARG A 66 6.85 0.70 -16.53
N GLN A 67 8.12 0.68 -16.13
CA GLN A 67 9.19 0.23 -17.01
C GLN A 67 9.14 -1.30 -17.21
N ILE A 68 8.76 -2.06 -16.18
CA ILE A 68 8.57 -3.51 -16.23
C ILE A 68 7.37 -3.85 -17.14
N ASP A 69 6.23 -3.19 -16.91
CA ASP A 69 5.03 -3.33 -17.75
C ASP A 69 4.40 -1.97 -18.05
N PRO A 70 4.68 -1.39 -19.24
CA PRO A 70 4.12 -0.10 -19.66
C PRO A 70 2.60 -0.07 -19.83
N ALA A 71 1.91 -1.22 -19.81
CA ALA A 71 0.46 -1.25 -19.87
C ALA A 71 -0.20 -0.89 -18.52
N LEU A 72 0.56 -0.95 -17.42
CA LEU A 72 0.07 -0.70 -16.07
C LEU A 72 -0.16 0.81 -15.82
N THR A 73 -1.40 1.22 -16.09
CA THR A 73 -1.86 2.62 -16.08
C THR A 73 -3.18 2.78 -15.30
N GLY A 74 -3.71 1.69 -14.75
CA GLY A 74 -5.05 1.62 -14.17
C GLY A 74 -6.17 1.46 -15.19
N GLU A 75 -5.87 1.25 -16.47
CA GLU A 75 -6.91 1.10 -17.49
C GLU A 75 -7.88 -0.03 -17.14
N GLY A 76 -9.17 0.28 -17.20
CA GLY A 76 -10.24 -0.65 -16.90
C GLY A 76 -10.51 -0.85 -15.41
N VAL A 77 -9.82 -0.12 -14.51
CA VAL A 77 -10.06 -0.13 -13.06
C VAL A 77 -10.95 1.05 -12.66
N ARG A 78 -11.91 0.81 -11.77
CA ARG A 78 -12.84 1.82 -11.24
C ARG A 78 -12.57 2.07 -9.77
N PHE A 79 -12.31 3.32 -9.42
CA PHE A 79 -12.07 3.77 -8.06
C PHE A 79 -13.30 4.47 -7.51
N GLY A 80 -13.74 4.10 -6.30
CA GLY A 80 -14.64 4.92 -5.49
C GLY A 80 -13.84 5.83 -4.58
N VAL A 81 -13.77 7.13 -4.89
CA VAL A 81 -13.10 8.13 -4.07
C VAL A 81 -14.14 8.77 -3.16
N LEU A 82 -14.10 8.44 -1.87
CA LEU A 82 -15.00 9.03 -0.89
C LEU A 82 -14.46 10.40 -0.50
N SER A 83 -15.27 11.44 -0.69
CA SER A 83 -14.91 12.81 -0.38
C SER A 83 -15.90 13.42 0.59
N ARG A 84 -15.40 14.11 1.61
CA ARG A 84 -16.22 14.96 2.46
C ARG A 84 -16.42 16.32 1.79
N SER A 85 -17.54 16.96 2.09
CA SER A 85 -17.65 18.42 1.88
C SER A 85 -16.56 19.14 2.67
N VAL A 86 -16.01 20.20 2.09
CA VAL A 86 -15.03 21.08 2.76
C VAL A 86 -15.75 21.96 3.78
N THR A 87 -16.98 22.39 3.50
CA THR A 87 -17.75 23.24 4.40
C THR A 87 -19.01 22.54 4.91
N TYR A 88 -19.37 22.88 6.16
CA TYR A 88 -20.59 22.44 6.84
C TYR A 88 -21.31 23.66 7.44
N LYS A 89 -22.64 23.70 7.33
CA LYS A 89 -23.48 24.68 8.04
C LYS A 89 -24.53 23.91 8.82
N ASP A 90 -24.63 24.20 10.12
CA ASP A 90 -25.53 23.48 11.03
C ASP A 90 -25.37 21.95 10.97
N ALA A 91 -24.11 21.49 10.85
CA ALA A 91 -23.70 20.10 10.65
C ALA A 91 -24.11 19.45 9.31
N GLU A 92 -24.69 20.21 8.38
CA GLU A 92 -25.05 19.72 7.04
C GLU A 92 -23.94 20.03 6.00
N PRO A 93 -23.56 19.05 5.16
CA PRO A 93 -22.54 19.23 4.13
C PRO A 93 -22.99 20.26 3.08
N GLN A 94 -22.08 21.12 2.63
CA GLN A 94 -22.38 22.15 1.62
C GLN A 94 -22.10 21.71 0.17
N ASN A 95 -21.86 20.41 -0.04
CA ASN A 95 -21.63 19.78 -1.34
C ASN A 95 -20.38 20.27 -2.09
N ASP A 96 -19.40 20.84 -1.39
CA ASP A 96 -18.11 21.25 -1.93
C ASP A 96 -17.05 20.15 -1.77
N TYR A 97 -17.22 19.06 -2.53
CA TYR A 97 -16.40 17.85 -2.43
C TYR A 97 -15.66 17.47 -3.72
N GLN A 98 -16.01 18.08 -4.86
CA GLN A 98 -15.53 17.63 -6.17
C GLN A 98 -14.10 18.11 -6.44
N PRO A 99 -13.27 17.34 -7.16
CA PRO A 99 -12.00 17.86 -7.64
C PRO A 99 -12.25 18.97 -8.67
N ASN A 100 -11.28 19.88 -8.86
CA ASN A 100 -11.29 20.81 -9.98
C ASN A 100 -11.09 20.06 -11.31
N VAL A 101 -12.16 19.49 -11.86
CA VAL A 101 -12.11 18.75 -13.14
C VAL A 101 -11.72 19.61 -14.35
N GLY A 102 -11.71 20.94 -14.20
CA GLY A 102 -11.20 21.88 -15.21
C GLY A 102 -9.67 21.95 -15.27
N HIS A 103 -8.99 21.46 -14.23
CA HIS A 103 -7.53 21.47 -14.17
C HIS A 103 -6.89 20.67 -15.32
N ALA A 104 -5.76 21.16 -15.83
CA ALA A 104 -5.06 20.64 -17.00
C ALA A 104 -4.72 19.16 -16.86
N CYS A 105 -4.32 18.72 -15.67
CA CYS A 105 -4.03 17.30 -15.39
C CYS A 105 -5.23 16.35 -15.48
N PHE A 106 -6.47 16.86 -15.51
CA PHE A 106 -7.66 16.00 -15.60
C PHE A 106 -8.29 15.99 -16.99
N GLN A 107 -7.68 16.63 -17.99
CA GLN A 107 -8.23 16.71 -19.35
C GLN A 107 -8.47 15.34 -19.99
N THR A 108 -7.64 14.35 -19.65
CA THR A 108 -7.76 12.95 -20.12
C THR A 108 -8.38 12.02 -19.08
N ALA A 109 -8.56 12.49 -17.84
CA ALA A 109 -9.06 11.68 -16.73
C ALA A 109 -10.57 11.38 -16.88
N ARG A 110 -10.97 10.18 -16.45
CA ARG A 110 -12.38 9.74 -16.51
C ARG A 110 -13.02 9.89 -15.13
N LEU A 111 -13.32 11.13 -14.75
CA LEU A 111 -13.89 11.46 -13.44
C LEU A 111 -15.41 11.66 -13.53
N ARG A 112 -16.14 11.09 -12.59
CA ARG A 112 -17.59 11.26 -12.43
C ARG A 112 -17.93 11.49 -10.97
N SER A 113 -18.71 12.52 -10.70
CA SER A 113 -19.11 12.90 -9.35
C SER A 113 -20.53 12.41 -9.04
N TYR A 114 -20.78 12.01 -7.80
CA TYR A 114 -22.04 11.46 -7.33
C TYR A 114 -22.43 12.09 -5.99
N ASP A 115 -23.59 12.75 -5.98
CA ASP A 115 -24.20 13.35 -4.80
C ASP A 115 -25.73 13.28 -4.89
N ARG A 116 -26.42 13.81 -3.88
CA ARG A 116 -27.90 13.78 -3.82
C ARG A 116 -28.59 14.74 -4.80
N GLY A 117 -27.85 15.66 -5.45
CA GLY A 117 -28.41 16.71 -6.30
C GLY A 117 -29.20 17.79 -5.54
N LEU A 118 -29.06 17.88 -4.21
CA LEU A 118 -29.78 18.85 -3.37
C LEU A 118 -29.15 20.25 -3.39
N LEU A 119 -27.83 20.32 -3.57
CA LEU A 119 -27.06 21.56 -3.61
C LEU A 119 -26.17 21.58 -4.85
N SER A 120 -25.86 22.76 -5.36
CA SER A 120 -24.85 22.88 -6.43
C SER A 120 -23.50 22.42 -5.90
N PRO A 121 -22.79 21.52 -6.59
CA PRO A 121 -21.51 21.04 -6.11
C PRO A 121 -20.44 22.13 -6.20
N GLY A 122 -19.56 22.14 -5.21
CA GLY A 122 -18.38 23.00 -5.15
C GLY A 122 -17.06 22.24 -5.34
N VAL A 123 -16.00 22.99 -5.59
CA VAL A 123 -14.64 22.47 -5.74
C VAL A 123 -13.95 22.34 -4.38
N SER A 124 -13.34 21.18 -4.13
CA SER A 124 -12.56 20.86 -2.96
C SER A 124 -11.07 20.84 -3.29
N PRO A 125 -10.23 21.66 -2.64
CA PRO A 125 -8.77 21.57 -2.79
C PRO A 125 -8.21 20.21 -2.39
N HIS A 126 -8.74 19.62 -1.33
CA HIS A 126 -8.32 18.31 -0.84
C HIS A 126 -8.64 17.21 -1.86
N SER A 127 -9.87 17.18 -2.39
CA SER A 127 -10.26 16.21 -3.42
C SER A 127 -9.48 16.42 -4.72
N THR A 128 -9.20 17.67 -5.09
CA THR A 128 -8.37 18.00 -6.27
C THR A 128 -6.96 17.39 -6.14
N ALA A 129 -6.31 17.57 -5.00
CA ALA A 129 -4.98 17.02 -4.75
C ALA A 129 -4.97 15.48 -4.70
N VAL A 130 -5.92 14.87 -3.99
CA VAL A 130 -6.05 13.40 -3.92
C VAL A 130 -6.28 12.80 -5.30
N CYS A 131 -7.18 13.40 -6.09
CA CYS A 131 -7.47 12.94 -7.44
C CYS A 131 -6.28 13.16 -8.39
N SER A 132 -5.46 14.20 -8.20
CA SER A 132 -4.29 14.43 -9.07
C SER A 132 -3.22 13.36 -8.86
N ILE A 133 -2.98 12.97 -7.60
CA ILE A 133 -2.05 11.87 -7.27
C ILE A 133 -2.50 10.57 -7.94
N LEU A 134 -3.80 10.27 -7.98
CA LEU A 134 -4.32 9.05 -8.62
C LEU A 134 -4.36 9.16 -10.15
N PHE A 135 -5.06 10.16 -10.69
CA PHE A 135 -5.55 10.16 -12.07
C PHE A 135 -4.92 11.23 -12.95
N GLY A 136 -4.11 12.13 -12.38
CA GLY A 136 -3.61 13.28 -13.12
C GLY A 136 -2.62 12.91 -14.23
N GLU A 137 -2.71 13.58 -15.37
CA GLU A 137 -1.75 13.50 -16.46
C GLU A 137 -1.65 14.86 -17.17
N ASP A 138 -0.47 15.48 -17.17
CA ASP A 138 -0.24 16.78 -17.81
C ASP A 138 1.18 16.88 -18.37
N ALA A 139 1.30 16.91 -19.70
CA ALA A 139 2.58 16.99 -20.38
C ALA A 139 3.19 18.40 -20.43
N ALA A 140 2.43 19.42 -20.04
CA ALA A 140 2.84 20.81 -20.07
C ALA A 140 2.84 21.44 -18.67
N ALA A 141 2.91 20.60 -17.63
CA ALA A 141 2.91 21.05 -16.25
C ALA A 141 4.17 21.85 -15.92
N THR A 142 4.02 22.84 -15.04
CA THR A 142 5.15 23.68 -14.63
C THR A 142 4.90 24.30 -13.26
N THR A 143 5.98 24.50 -12.50
CA THR A 143 5.98 25.37 -11.33
C THR A 143 7.14 26.36 -11.42
N PRO A 144 7.07 27.51 -10.73
CA PRO A 144 8.19 28.44 -10.67
C PRO A 144 9.50 27.84 -10.11
N PHE A 145 9.41 26.82 -9.25
CA PHE A 145 10.56 26.24 -8.56
C PHE A 145 11.12 24.97 -9.22
N LEU A 146 10.31 24.20 -9.97
CA LEU A 146 10.79 23.02 -10.72
C LEU A 146 10.99 23.28 -12.21
N GLY A 147 10.43 24.38 -12.75
CA GLY A 147 10.35 24.58 -14.19
C GLY A 147 9.32 23.64 -14.84
N PRO A 148 9.47 23.31 -16.13
CA PRO A 148 8.58 22.37 -16.83
C PRO A 148 8.80 20.91 -16.42
N PHE A 149 7.72 20.12 -16.31
CA PHE A 149 7.77 18.70 -16.00
C PHE A 149 6.58 17.95 -16.65
N PHE A 150 6.68 16.63 -16.73
CA PHE A 150 5.58 15.76 -17.09
C PHE A 150 4.90 15.27 -15.81
N TYR A 151 3.64 15.61 -15.60
CA TYR A 151 2.84 15.13 -14.48
C TYR A 151 2.15 13.81 -14.84
N GLN A 152 2.30 12.78 -14.02
CA GLN A 152 1.61 11.50 -14.16
C GLN A 152 1.36 10.87 -12.78
N GLY A 153 0.09 10.88 -12.36
CA GLY A 153 -0.39 10.19 -11.18
C GLY A 153 -0.25 8.67 -11.29
N VAL A 154 -0.65 7.92 -10.27
CA VAL A 154 -0.42 6.47 -10.14
C VAL A 154 -1.17 5.62 -11.18
N VAL A 155 -2.41 6.01 -11.51
CA VAL A 155 -3.34 5.29 -12.37
C VAL A 155 -4.10 6.26 -13.31
N PRO A 156 -3.38 6.96 -14.21
CA PRO A 156 -3.96 8.04 -15.04
C PRO A 156 -5.06 7.57 -15.99
N ALA A 157 -5.11 6.27 -16.34
CA ALA A 157 -6.10 5.71 -17.24
C ALA A 157 -7.33 5.09 -16.53
N ALA A 158 -7.36 5.11 -15.20
CA ALA A 158 -8.47 4.57 -14.41
C ALA A 158 -9.72 5.48 -14.45
N GLU A 159 -10.85 4.90 -14.04
CA GLU A 159 -12.11 5.62 -13.87
C GLU A 159 -12.27 6.04 -12.40
N GLY A 160 -12.42 7.34 -12.15
CA GLY A 160 -12.63 7.90 -10.81
C GLY A 160 -14.11 8.20 -10.57
N HIS A 161 -14.73 7.49 -9.65
CA HIS A 161 -16.08 7.75 -9.15
C HIS A 161 -15.98 8.51 -7.84
N ILE A 162 -16.16 9.82 -7.88
CA ILE A 162 -16.04 10.72 -6.74
C ILE A 162 -17.39 10.78 -6.03
N TYR A 163 -17.50 10.20 -4.85
CA TYR A 163 -18.73 10.21 -4.08
C TYR A 163 -18.67 11.26 -2.98
N GLU A 164 -19.71 12.08 -2.87
CA GLU A 164 -20.00 12.75 -1.62
C GLU A 164 -20.30 11.68 -0.56
N TYR A 165 -19.62 11.75 0.58
CA TYR A 165 -19.61 10.68 1.58
C TYR A 165 -21.01 10.36 2.14
N CYS A 166 -21.83 11.36 2.46
CA CYS A 166 -23.18 11.13 2.99
C CYS A 166 -24.07 10.45 1.93
N HIS A 167 -23.93 10.81 0.66
CA HIS A 167 -24.58 10.15 -0.46
C HIS A 167 -24.13 8.69 -0.62
N PHE A 168 -22.82 8.42 -0.54
CA PHE A 168 -22.30 7.05 -0.58
C PHE A 168 -22.89 6.18 0.53
N GLY A 169 -22.97 6.73 1.74
CA GLY A 169 -23.58 6.07 2.89
C GLY A 169 -25.01 5.64 2.61
N GLU A 170 -25.85 6.55 2.10
CA GLU A 170 -27.22 6.23 1.72
C GLU A 170 -27.33 5.19 0.61
N GLN A 171 -26.53 5.34 -0.45
CA GLN A 171 -26.69 4.53 -1.65
C GLN A 171 -26.12 3.12 -1.52
N TYR A 172 -25.06 2.92 -0.73
CA TYR A 172 -24.33 1.65 -0.72
C TYR A 172 -24.16 1.05 0.67
N LEU A 173 -24.03 1.86 1.72
CA LEU A 173 -23.90 1.34 3.08
C LEU A 173 -25.26 0.92 3.63
N PHE A 174 -26.26 1.80 3.59
CA PHE A 174 -27.61 1.51 4.10
C PHE A 174 -28.38 0.49 3.27
N THR A 175 -28.27 0.55 1.94
CA THR A 175 -28.98 -0.38 1.03
C THR A 175 -28.29 -1.73 0.91
N GLN A 176 -27.07 -1.87 1.47
CA GLN A 176 -26.22 -3.05 1.35
C GLN A 176 -25.85 -3.42 -0.10
N ASN A 177 -25.94 -2.48 -1.04
CA ASN A 177 -25.48 -2.71 -2.41
C ASN A 177 -23.95 -2.60 -2.47
N ALA A 178 -23.30 -3.50 -3.22
CA ALA A 178 -21.90 -3.31 -3.56
C ALA A 178 -21.80 -2.18 -4.60
N PRO A 179 -21.00 -1.12 -4.36
CA PRO A 179 -20.79 -0.09 -5.37
C PRO A 179 -20.10 -0.70 -6.59
N PRO A 180 -20.37 -0.19 -7.81
CA PRO A 180 -19.78 -0.70 -9.05
C PRO A 180 -18.35 -0.19 -9.24
N VAL A 181 -17.51 -0.38 -8.22
CA VAL A 181 -16.09 0.01 -8.18
C VAL A 181 -15.26 -1.19 -7.75
N ASP A 182 -13.95 -1.10 -7.98
CA ASP A 182 -13.01 -2.19 -7.72
C ASP A 182 -12.10 -1.89 -6.52
N VAL A 183 -11.94 -0.60 -6.18
CA VAL A 183 -11.19 -0.13 -5.00
C VAL A 183 -11.92 1.08 -4.43
N ILE A 184 -12.06 1.14 -3.10
CA ILE A 184 -12.51 2.35 -2.41
C ILE A 184 -11.31 3.03 -1.75
N THR A 185 -11.23 4.34 -1.86
CA THR A 185 -10.25 5.15 -1.14
C THR A 185 -10.91 6.28 -0.37
N ALA A 186 -10.48 6.49 0.88
CA ALA A 186 -11.00 7.54 1.76
C ALA A 186 -9.85 8.27 2.47
N SER A 187 -9.50 9.45 1.97
CA SER A 187 -8.46 10.32 2.55
C SER A 187 -9.01 11.21 3.66
N PHE A 188 -9.78 10.65 4.58
CA PHE A 188 -10.30 11.33 5.77
C PHE A 188 -10.66 10.33 6.86
N GLY A 189 -10.85 10.83 8.09
CA GLY A 189 -11.37 9.99 9.16
C GLY A 189 -11.95 10.76 10.35
N PHE A 190 -12.37 9.99 11.35
CA PHE A 190 -12.96 10.43 12.61
C PHE A 190 -12.35 9.63 13.77
N GLN A 191 -12.32 10.22 14.96
CA GLN A 191 -11.66 9.67 16.14
C GLN A 191 -12.31 8.38 16.68
N PHE A 192 -13.59 8.17 16.40
CA PHE A 192 -14.37 7.07 16.97
C PHE A 192 -14.97 6.20 15.89
N GLU A 193 -14.96 4.88 16.14
CA GLU A 193 -15.79 3.95 15.40
C GLU A 193 -17.27 4.33 15.60
N ASN A 194 -18.05 4.27 14.53
CA ASN A 194 -19.48 4.52 14.57
C ASN A 194 -20.18 3.66 13.50
N TRP A 195 -21.50 3.79 13.38
CA TRP A 195 -22.29 2.96 12.46
C TRP A 195 -21.77 2.95 11.01
N TRP A 196 -21.25 4.07 10.48
CA TRP A 196 -20.86 4.14 9.07
C TRP A 196 -19.49 3.50 8.84
N THR A 197 -18.56 3.63 9.80
CA THR A 197 -17.25 2.98 9.71
C THR A 197 -17.42 1.47 9.84
N ARG A 198 -18.34 1.00 10.68
CA ARG A 198 -18.72 -0.42 10.74
C ARG A 198 -19.43 -0.91 9.49
N ALA A 199 -20.24 -0.05 8.85
CA ALA A 199 -20.83 -0.39 7.55
C ALA A 199 -19.76 -0.52 6.45
N VAL A 200 -18.69 0.28 6.50
CA VAL A 200 -17.53 0.13 5.62
C VAL A 200 -16.80 -1.19 5.88
N GLU A 201 -16.60 -1.57 7.15
CA GLU A 201 -16.02 -2.87 7.52
C GLU A 201 -16.87 -4.05 7.01
N SER A 202 -18.19 -3.96 7.17
CA SER A 202 -19.15 -4.92 6.64
C SER A 202 -19.08 -4.99 5.11
N LEU A 203 -19.05 -3.84 4.42
CA LEU A 203 -18.90 -3.78 2.96
C LEU A 203 -17.60 -4.44 2.48
N ALA A 204 -16.47 -4.12 3.11
CA ALA A 204 -15.17 -4.70 2.77
C ALA A 204 -15.20 -6.23 2.87
N GLY A 205 -15.75 -6.77 3.96
CA GLY A 205 -15.84 -8.21 4.19
C GLY A 205 -16.82 -8.92 3.25
N ARG A 206 -18.07 -8.42 3.12
CA ARG A 206 -19.14 -9.09 2.35
C ARG A 206 -18.97 -8.99 0.84
N ALA A 207 -18.32 -7.92 0.36
CA ALA A 207 -18.09 -7.68 -1.06
C ALA A 207 -16.66 -8.01 -1.50
N GLY A 208 -15.78 -8.43 -0.58
CA GLY A 208 -14.37 -8.68 -0.83
C GLY A 208 -13.66 -7.47 -1.43
N LEU A 209 -14.15 -6.26 -1.14
CA LEU A 209 -13.76 -5.01 -1.79
C LEU A 209 -12.61 -4.35 -1.00
N PRO A 210 -11.44 -4.11 -1.62
CA PRO A 210 -10.37 -3.37 -0.96
C PRO A 210 -10.83 -1.94 -0.63
N VAL A 211 -10.73 -1.58 0.64
CA VAL A 211 -10.94 -0.22 1.14
C VAL A 211 -9.61 0.28 1.72
N VAL A 212 -9.14 1.41 1.22
CA VAL A 212 -7.88 2.03 1.62
C VAL A 212 -8.16 3.39 2.24
N ALA A 213 -7.72 3.64 3.46
CA ALA A 213 -8.04 4.88 4.16
C ALA A 213 -6.89 5.40 5.02
N SER A 214 -6.83 6.72 5.18
CA SER A 214 -5.84 7.41 5.99
C SER A 214 -6.02 7.13 7.49
N VAL A 215 -4.94 6.92 8.24
CA VAL A 215 -5.00 6.69 9.70
C VAL A 215 -4.96 7.96 10.56
N GLY A 216 -4.70 9.13 9.98
CA GLY A 216 -4.57 10.40 10.72
C GLY A 216 -3.19 11.02 10.61
N ASN A 217 -3.07 12.25 11.11
CA ASN A 217 -1.93 13.13 10.85
C ASN A 217 -1.00 13.31 12.06
N GLY A 218 -0.91 12.28 12.91
CA GLY A 218 0.07 12.22 13.99
C GLY A 218 -0.25 13.12 15.18
N THR A 219 0.74 13.22 16.06
CA THR A 219 0.64 13.97 17.31
C THR A 219 0.55 15.48 17.09
N ASN A 220 1.07 16.02 15.98
CA ASN A 220 0.89 17.44 15.65
C ASN A 220 -0.59 17.81 15.42
N ALA A 221 -1.39 16.87 14.91
CA ALA A 221 -2.83 17.03 14.75
C ALA A 221 -3.64 16.55 15.97
N SER A 222 -2.99 15.98 16.99
CA SER A 222 -3.65 15.27 18.11
C SER A 222 -4.60 14.17 17.63
N ASP A 223 -4.27 13.53 16.51
CA ASP A 223 -5.11 12.49 15.90
C ASP A 223 -4.80 11.11 16.51
N PRO A 224 -5.76 10.46 17.20
CA PRO A 224 -5.67 9.02 17.43
C PRO A 224 -5.87 8.29 16.09
N PRO A 225 -5.61 6.96 16.01
CA PRO A 225 -5.96 6.18 14.81
C PRO A 225 -7.39 6.45 14.36
N LEU A 226 -7.54 7.13 13.21
CA LEU A 226 -8.82 7.59 12.71
C LEU A 226 -9.53 6.50 11.92
N TYR A 227 -10.84 6.38 12.13
CA TYR A 227 -11.70 5.51 11.33
C TYR A 227 -12.15 6.22 10.04
N PRO A 228 -12.12 5.53 8.89
CA PRO A 228 -12.11 4.08 8.75
C PRO A 228 -10.71 3.46 8.65
N GLY A 229 -9.62 4.25 8.56
CA GLY A 229 -8.24 3.72 8.49
C GLY A 229 -7.87 2.80 9.65
N ALA A 230 -8.41 3.06 10.84
CA ALA A 230 -8.25 2.24 12.04
C ALA A 230 -9.12 0.95 12.05
N GLY A 231 -9.98 0.76 11.06
CA GLY A 231 -10.84 -0.42 10.91
C GLY A 231 -10.05 -1.71 10.65
N SER A 232 -10.65 -2.88 10.88
CA SER A 232 -9.96 -4.18 10.83
C SER A 232 -9.82 -4.69 9.38
N ASN A 233 -10.89 -4.56 8.61
CA ASN A 233 -11.01 -5.02 7.23
C ASN A 233 -10.48 -3.97 6.22
N VAL A 234 -10.30 -2.73 6.67
CA VAL A 234 -9.71 -1.62 5.90
C VAL A 234 -8.18 -1.70 5.93
N ILE A 235 -7.56 -1.25 4.83
CA ILE A 235 -6.12 -1.00 4.72
C ILE A 235 -5.86 0.44 5.20
N GLY A 236 -5.39 0.59 6.42
CA GLY A 236 -5.00 1.84 7.05
C GLY A 236 -3.62 2.29 6.61
N VAL A 237 -3.53 3.51 6.07
CA VAL A 237 -2.31 4.08 5.50
C VAL A 237 -1.75 5.21 6.36
N GLY A 238 -0.53 5.01 6.86
CA GLY A 238 0.28 6.06 7.50
C GLY A 238 1.25 6.75 6.53
N VAL A 239 2.10 7.63 7.06
CA VAL A 239 2.94 8.53 6.27
C VAL A 239 4.41 8.20 6.45
N VAL A 240 5.13 8.09 5.34
CA VAL A 240 6.59 8.28 5.31
C VAL A 240 6.83 9.74 4.91
N SER A 241 7.54 10.46 5.76
CA SER A 241 7.78 11.88 5.56
C SER A 241 8.89 12.11 4.53
N SER A 242 8.78 13.21 3.79
CA SER A 242 9.91 13.72 3.01
C SER A 242 11.11 14.05 3.90
N VAL A 243 12.30 14.05 3.31
CA VAL A 243 13.48 14.65 3.94
C VAL A 243 13.24 16.15 4.20
N LYS A 244 14.01 16.74 5.10
CA LYS A 244 13.83 18.12 5.59
C LYS A 244 15.04 18.98 5.25
N THR A 245 15.36 19.09 3.97
CA THR A 245 16.54 19.83 3.50
C THR A 245 16.30 21.33 3.37
N GLY A 246 15.03 21.74 3.28
CA GLY A 246 14.65 23.12 2.97
C GLY A 246 14.69 23.47 1.49
N ASP A 247 15.12 22.53 0.63
CA ASP A 247 14.95 22.59 -0.82
C ASP A 247 13.73 21.75 -1.24
N PRO A 248 12.63 22.39 -1.70
CA PRO A 248 11.43 21.67 -2.11
C PRO A 248 11.66 20.62 -3.19
N ALA A 249 12.63 20.81 -4.09
CA ALA A 249 12.91 19.83 -5.14
C ALA A 249 13.46 18.52 -4.55
N THR A 250 14.41 18.63 -3.62
CA THR A 250 14.99 17.49 -2.90
C THR A 250 13.96 16.84 -1.98
N ASP A 251 13.19 17.63 -1.24
CA ASP A 251 12.16 17.13 -0.31
C ASP A 251 11.03 16.37 -1.04
N LEU A 252 10.70 16.73 -2.29
CA LEU A 252 9.71 16.01 -3.10
C LEU A 252 10.23 14.69 -3.71
N MET A 253 11.55 14.50 -3.71
CA MET A 253 12.21 13.35 -4.32
C MET A 253 12.65 12.30 -3.29
N HIS A 254 13.01 12.71 -2.08
CA HIS A 254 13.58 11.84 -1.06
C HIS A 254 12.69 11.75 0.18
N PHE A 255 12.56 10.52 0.68
CA PHE A 255 11.71 10.18 1.82
C PHE A 255 12.56 9.52 2.90
N ALA A 256 12.24 9.83 4.14
CA ALA A 256 13.00 9.42 5.30
C ALA A 256 12.28 8.30 6.06
N LEU A 257 11.72 8.61 7.23
CA LEU A 257 11.04 7.68 8.11
C LEU A 257 9.56 8.06 8.24
N ALA A 258 8.79 7.14 8.80
CA ALA A 258 7.48 7.48 9.35
C ALA A 258 7.69 8.08 10.74
N TYR A 259 7.30 9.34 10.93
CA TYR A 259 7.44 10.03 12.20
C TYR A 259 6.08 10.18 12.90
N PRO A 260 5.97 9.86 14.21
CA PRO A 260 4.73 10.01 14.99
C PRO A 260 4.13 11.41 15.04
N ASP A 261 4.89 12.45 14.70
CA ASP A 261 4.43 13.84 14.63
C ASP A 261 3.56 14.10 13.41
N GLN A 262 3.81 13.42 12.29
CA GLN A 262 3.11 13.58 11.01
C GLN A 262 2.24 12.38 10.64
N SER A 263 2.58 11.18 11.11
CA SER A 263 1.83 9.94 10.90
C SER A 263 1.20 9.48 12.21
N THR A 264 -0.12 9.30 12.24
CA THR A 264 -0.77 8.70 13.41
C THR A 264 -0.29 7.26 13.57
N LEU A 265 0.18 6.97 14.79
CA LEU A 265 0.63 5.65 15.21
C LEU A 265 -0.46 4.89 15.95
N GLY A 266 -0.35 3.57 15.92
CA GLY A 266 -1.12 2.67 16.78
C GLY A 266 -0.54 2.57 18.20
N PRO A 267 -1.05 1.61 18.99
CA PRO A 267 -2.19 0.77 18.64
C PRO A 267 -3.51 1.56 18.61
N THR A 268 -4.54 0.95 18.02
CA THR A 268 -5.93 1.42 18.17
C THR A 268 -6.41 1.29 19.63
N ALA A 269 -7.57 1.87 19.95
CA ALA A 269 -8.13 1.79 21.30
C ALA A 269 -8.46 0.36 21.75
N ASP A 270 -8.68 -0.57 20.81
CA ASP A 270 -8.83 -2.02 21.08
C ASP A 270 -7.52 -2.80 20.87
N SER A 271 -6.37 -2.13 21.02
CA SER A 271 -5.02 -2.69 21.00
C SER A 271 -4.53 -3.26 19.68
N ARG A 272 -5.31 -3.21 18.60
CA ARG A 272 -4.86 -3.66 17.27
C ARG A 272 -3.77 -2.77 16.70
N CYS A 273 -2.90 -3.37 15.91
CA CYS A 273 -1.87 -2.71 15.14
C CYS A 273 -2.47 -1.81 14.05
N LYS A 274 -2.00 -0.56 14.01
CA LYS A 274 -2.16 0.39 12.91
C LYS A 274 -0.95 1.32 12.84
N PRO A 275 -0.64 1.92 11.68
CA PRO A 275 -1.23 1.65 10.36
C PRO A 275 -0.96 0.21 9.87
N ASP A 276 -1.63 -0.24 8.81
CA ASP A 276 -1.28 -1.53 8.19
C ASP A 276 -0.01 -1.38 7.34
N ILE A 277 0.14 -0.22 6.70
CA ILE A 277 1.22 0.08 5.77
C ILE A 277 1.45 1.60 5.73
N VAL A 278 2.65 2.05 5.33
CA VAL A 278 2.95 3.47 5.13
C VAL A 278 3.27 3.78 3.68
N ALA A 279 3.09 5.04 3.29
CA ALA A 279 3.45 5.53 1.97
C ALA A 279 3.92 7.00 2.04
N PRO A 280 4.69 7.49 1.05
CA PRO A 280 5.10 8.88 0.95
C PRO A 280 3.93 9.85 1.08
N GLY A 281 4.09 10.91 1.88
CA GLY A 281 3.03 11.90 2.11
C GLY A 281 3.10 13.16 1.25
N ASN A 282 4.29 13.54 0.78
CA ASN A 282 4.53 14.84 0.15
C ASN A 282 4.67 14.74 -1.37
N PHE A 283 3.87 15.51 -2.11
CA PHE A 283 3.84 15.48 -3.57
C PHE A 283 3.60 16.85 -4.18
N ILE A 284 3.98 16.98 -5.45
CA ILE A 284 3.37 17.97 -6.34
C ILE A 284 1.93 17.56 -6.62
N VAL A 285 0.99 18.45 -6.36
CA VAL A 285 -0.45 18.22 -6.54
C VAL A 285 -1.12 19.39 -7.28
N ALA A 286 -2.22 19.11 -7.96
CA ALA A 286 -2.99 20.11 -8.67
C ALA A 286 -3.71 21.07 -7.71
N GLY A 287 -3.73 22.35 -8.06
CA GLY A 287 -4.40 23.39 -7.31
C GLY A 287 -5.89 23.50 -7.65
N ALA A 288 -6.68 23.92 -6.66
CA ALA A 288 -8.13 24.02 -6.78
C ALA A 288 -8.61 25.32 -7.44
N ALA A 289 -7.80 26.39 -7.35
CA ALA A 289 -8.21 27.75 -7.69
C ALA A 289 -7.81 28.17 -9.12
N ASP A 290 -6.81 27.52 -9.70
CA ASP A 290 -6.31 27.77 -11.04
C ASP A 290 -6.07 26.42 -11.74
N ASP A 291 -6.65 26.28 -12.93
CA ASP A 291 -6.65 25.10 -13.77
C ASP A 291 -5.26 24.68 -14.28
N ARG A 292 -4.19 25.40 -13.96
CA ARG A 292 -2.81 25.02 -14.29
C ARG A 292 -1.84 25.08 -13.11
N SER A 293 -2.34 25.38 -11.92
CA SER A 293 -1.49 25.58 -10.75
C SER A 293 -1.10 24.25 -10.10
N TYR A 294 0.17 24.15 -9.69
CA TYR A 294 0.67 23.02 -8.92
C TYR A 294 1.34 23.52 -7.64
N THR A 295 1.15 22.80 -6.54
CA THR A 295 1.73 23.11 -5.22
C THR A 295 2.25 21.85 -4.56
N THR A 296 3.07 22.00 -3.51
CA THR A 296 3.42 20.91 -2.62
C THR A 296 2.25 20.59 -1.68
N SER A 297 2.05 19.31 -1.37
CA SER A 297 0.99 18.84 -0.49
C SER A 297 1.40 18.84 0.99
N GLY A 298 2.69 18.62 1.27
CA GLY A 298 3.22 18.32 2.59
C GLY A 298 2.95 16.87 3.03
N ASP A 299 3.57 16.45 4.13
CA ASP A 299 3.48 15.08 4.66
C ASP A 299 2.16 14.83 5.38
N TRP A 300 1.17 14.30 4.66
CA TRP A 300 -0.14 13.98 5.25
C TRP A 300 -0.67 12.62 4.80
N SER A 301 -1.35 11.93 5.72
CA SER A 301 -1.93 10.60 5.47
C SER A 301 -2.97 10.62 4.34
N SER A 302 -3.62 11.78 4.14
CA SER A 302 -4.54 12.03 3.01
C SER A 302 -3.89 11.85 1.63
N PHE A 303 -2.59 12.11 1.51
CA PHE A 303 -1.84 12.05 0.26
C PHE A 303 -1.03 10.75 0.12
N ALA A 304 -0.68 10.10 1.23
CA ALA A 304 -0.15 8.74 1.23
C ALA A 304 -1.22 7.71 0.81
N THR A 305 -2.46 7.88 1.26
CA THR A 305 -3.59 6.98 0.97
C THR A 305 -3.84 6.73 -0.53
N PRO A 306 -3.93 7.74 -1.41
CA PRO A 306 -4.11 7.53 -2.85
C PRO A 306 -2.96 6.77 -3.52
N VAL A 307 -1.74 6.83 -2.96
CA VAL A 307 -0.60 6.04 -3.48
C VAL A 307 -0.87 4.56 -3.31
N VAL A 308 -1.21 4.14 -2.09
CA VAL A 308 -1.54 2.73 -1.78
C VAL A 308 -2.77 2.27 -2.56
N ALA A 309 -3.81 3.10 -2.64
CA ALA A 309 -4.99 2.79 -3.44
C ALA A 309 -4.63 2.60 -4.92
N GLY A 310 -3.76 3.45 -5.46
CA GLY A 310 -3.25 3.34 -6.82
C GLY A 310 -2.51 2.02 -7.05
N VAL A 311 -1.64 1.60 -6.12
CA VAL A 311 -0.96 0.28 -6.18
C VAL A 311 -1.98 -0.86 -6.21
N VAL A 312 -3.01 -0.82 -5.35
CA VAL A 312 -4.11 -1.80 -5.40
C VAL A 312 -4.78 -1.81 -6.77
N GLY A 313 -5.04 -0.65 -7.37
CA GLY A 313 -5.59 -0.58 -8.72
C GLY A 313 -4.70 -1.22 -9.78
N LEU A 314 -3.37 -1.05 -9.70
CA LEU A 314 -2.44 -1.70 -10.62
C LEU A 314 -2.44 -3.23 -10.44
N LEU A 315 -2.59 -3.75 -9.21
CA LEU A 315 -2.78 -5.18 -8.96
C LEU A 315 -4.11 -5.68 -9.54
N VAL A 316 -5.19 -4.92 -9.38
CA VAL A 316 -6.50 -5.23 -9.98
C VAL A 316 -6.42 -5.27 -11.50
N GLN A 317 -5.73 -4.31 -12.12
CA GLN A 317 -5.49 -4.29 -13.56
C GLN A 317 -4.71 -5.54 -13.99
N THR A 318 -3.64 -5.88 -13.29
CA THR A 318 -2.81 -7.06 -13.54
C THR A 318 -3.66 -8.34 -13.50
N ALA A 319 -4.51 -8.50 -12.48
CA ALA A 319 -5.39 -9.65 -12.36
C ALA A 319 -6.51 -9.72 -13.41
N ARG A 320 -6.83 -8.61 -14.08
CA ARG A 320 -7.74 -8.61 -15.24
C ARG A 320 -7.05 -8.97 -16.53
N MET A 321 -5.74 -8.76 -16.62
CA MET A 321 -4.93 -9.14 -17.78
C MET A 321 -4.60 -10.63 -17.78
N ASP A 322 -4.64 -11.29 -16.62
CA ASP A 322 -4.43 -12.72 -16.44
C ASP A 322 -5.52 -13.36 -15.56
N GLU A 323 -6.39 -14.17 -16.16
CA GLU A 323 -7.51 -14.84 -15.48
C GLU A 323 -7.07 -15.76 -14.32
N THR A 324 -5.85 -16.28 -14.34
CA THR A 324 -5.32 -17.13 -13.24
C THR A 324 -5.16 -16.36 -11.93
N LEU A 325 -5.05 -15.03 -12.01
CA LEU A 325 -4.90 -14.11 -10.89
C LEU A 325 -6.25 -13.56 -10.40
N SER A 326 -7.36 -13.85 -11.08
CA SER A 326 -8.71 -13.38 -10.73
C SER A 326 -9.18 -13.67 -9.29
N PRO A 327 -8.66 -14.67 -8.53
CA PRO A 327 -9.08 -14.85 -7.13
C PRO A 327 -8.84 -13.63 -6.24
N ILE A 328 -7.87 -12.74 -6.52
CA ILE A 328 -7.72 -11.49 -5.75
C ILE A 328 -8.89 -10.51 -5.95
N LEU A 329 -9.69 -10.70 -7.01
CA LEU A 329 -10.89 -9.91 -7.32
C LEU A 329 -12.17 -10.54 -6.75
N SER A 330 -12.04 -11.66 -6.03
CA SER A 330 -13.16 -12.42 -5.51
C SER A 330 -13.90 -11.62 -4.44
N PRO A 331 -15.26 -11.56 -4.50
CA PRO A 331 -16.03 -10.98 -3.40
C PRO A 331 -15.95 -11.82 -2.11
N ASN A 332 -15.44 -13.04 -2.21
CA ASN A 332 -15.18 -13.90 -1.07
C ASN A 332 -13.70 -13.77 -0.67
N GLY A 333 -13.33 -12.68 0.00
CA GLY A 333 -12.02 -12.48 0.62
C GLY A 333 -10.88 -11.97 -0.28
N GLY A 334 -11.19 -11.47 -1.49
CA GLY A 334 -10.19 -10.83 -2.35
C GLY A 334 -9.47 -9.67 -1.66
N ASN A 335 -10.19 -8.88 -0.85
CA ASN A 335 -9.63 -7.83 -0.01
C ASN A 335 -8.53 -8.33 0.96
N CYS A 336 -8.70 -9.52 1.56
CA CYS A 336 -7.68 -10.14 2.42
C CYS A 336 -6.43 -10.52 1.60
N ALA A 337 -6.61 -11.16 0.44
CA ALA A 337 -5.48 -11.52 -0.43
C ALA A 337 -4.68 -10.27 -0.87
N VAL A 338 -5.37 -9.21 -1.29
CA VAL A 338 -4.74 -7.92 -1.63
C VAL A 338 -3.98 -7.34 -0.44
N LYS A 339 -4.60 -7.31 0.76
CA LYS A 339 -3.97 -6.78 1.97
C LYS A 339 -2.70 -7.57 2.32
N ALA A 340 -2.77 -8.91 2.30
CA ALA A 340 -1.63 -9.79 2.54
C ALA A 340 -0.48 -9.57 1.54
N ILE A 341 -0.79 -9.42 0.24
CA ILE A 341 0.21 -9.18 -0.81
C ILE A 341 0.95 -7.85 -0.56
N LEU A 342 0.21 -6.76 -0.29
CA LEU A 342 0.82 -5.46 -0.01
C LEU A 342 1.76 -5.53 1.19
N MET A 343 1.28 -6.08 2.30
CA MET A 343 2.03 -6.11 3.57
C MET A 343 3.25 -7.04 3.49
N SER A 344 3.16 -8.16 2.77
CA SER A 344 4.30 -9.07 2.59
C SER A 344 5.37 -8.49 1.67
N SER A 345 5.00 -7.60 0.76
CA SER A 345 5.93 -6.91 -0.13
C SER A 345 6.58 -5.66 0.47
N ALA A 346 6.03 -5.15 1.57
CA ALA A 346 6.38 -3.83 2.09
C ALA A 346 7.85 -3.73 2.50
N THR A 347 8.48 -2.63 2.09
CA THR A 347 9.88 -2.31 2.40
C THR A 347 9.99 -1.89 3.86
N LYS A 348 10.78 -2.64 4.65
CA LYS A 348 11.06 -2.27 6.05
C LYS A 348 12.00 -1.08 6.07
N LEU A 349 11.60 0.07 6.63
CA LEU A 349 12.50 1.22 6.78
C LEU A 349 13.39 1.01 8.02
N PRO A 350 14.45 1.82 8.22
CA PRO A 350 15.16 1.85 9.48
C PRO A 350 14.22 1.91 10.68
N PHE A 351 14.61 1.25 11.77
CA PHE A 351 13.83 1.08 12.99
C PHE A 351 12.48 0.35 12.83
N TRP A 352 12.21 -0.30 11.69
CA TRP A 352 11.03 -1.16 11.61
C TRP A 352 11.17 -2.32 12.59
N ARG A 353 10.19 -2.47 13.48
CA ARG A 353 10.10 -3.58 14.43
C ARG A 353 8.68 -3.74 14.95
N LYS A 354 8.31 -4.95 15.33
CA LYS A 354 6.98 -5.22 15.86
C LYS A 354 6.78 -4.55 17.22
N GLY A 355 5.57 -4.04 17.47
CA GLY A 355 5.17 -3.53 18.78
C GLY A 355 6.11 -2.51 19.42
N ARG A 356 6.44 -2.75 20.69
CA ARG A 356 7.25 -1.87 21.57
C ARG A 356 8.72 -2.21 21.46
N LEU A 357 9.62 -1.28 21.77
CA LEU A 357 11.08 -1.41 21.56
C LEU A 357 11.74 -2.73 22.01
N THR A 358 11.20 -3.44 23.01
CA THR A 358 11.68 -4.76 23.42
C THR A 358 11.08 -5.90 22.58
N THR A 359 11.70 -7.07 22.54
CA THR A 359 11.20 -8.21 21.74
C THR A 359 10.12 -9.04 22.45
N GLU A 360 9.66 -8.60 23.63
CA GLU A 360 8.74 -9.38 24.47
C GLU A 360 7.37 -9.57 23.82
N ASP A 361 6.94 -8.64 22.97
CA ASP A 361 5.65 -8.64 22.29
C ASP A 361 5.72 -9.04 20.80
N ASP A 362 6.90 -9.39 20.26
CA ASP A 362 7.13 -9.68 18.83
C ASP A 362 6.28 -10.86 18.29
N HIS A 363 5.86 -11.76 19.17
CA HIS A 363 4.98 -12.88 18.81
C HIS A 363 3.49 -12.59 19.00
N GLU A 364 3.12 -11.51 19.68
CA GLU A 364 1.73 -11.13 19.97
C GLU A 364 1.30 -9.86 19.24
N VAL A 365 2.26 -9.10 18.68
CA VAL A 365 2.03 -7.85 17.96
C VAL A 365 2.56 -8.00 16.53
N PRO A 366 1.69 -8.06 15.51
CA PRO A 366 2.12 -8.41 14.16
C PRO A 366 2.92 -7.30 13.46
N LEU A 367 2.67 -6.03 13.77
CA LEU A 367 3.19 -4.90 13.00
C LEU A 367 3.92 -3.88 13.88
N ASP A 368 4.71 -3.04 13.21
CA ASP A 368 5.25 -1.82 13.79
C ASP A 368 4.12 -0.78 14.00
N PHE A 369 4.05 -0.15 15.17
CA PHE A 369 2.97 0.80 15.47
C PHE A 369 3.04 2.11 14.68
N VAL A 370 4.15 2.43 14.02
CA VAL A 370 4.31 3.64 13.20
C VAL A 370 4.37 3.30 11.71
N GLN A 371 5.11 2.25 11.37
CA GLN A 371 5.37 1.85 9.99
C GLN A 371 4.40 0.79 9.47
N GLY A 372 3.61 0.15 10.34
CA GLY A 372 2.80 -1.01 9.98
C GLY A 372 3.67 -2.17 9.49
N ALA A 373 3.34 -2.75 8.34
CA ALA A 373 4.21 -3.72 7.67
C ALA A 373 5.43 -3.07 6.98
N GLY A 374 5.54 -1.74 6.93
CA GLY A 374 6.57 -1.00 6.20
C GLY A 374 6.00 -0.17 5.06
N MET A 375 6.88 0.40 4.23
CA MET A 375 6.49 1.24 3.10
C MET A 375 5.98 0.41 1.92
N VAL A 376 4.89 0.83 1.29
CA VAL A 376 4.33 0.18 0.10
C VAL A 376 5.37 0.03 -1.01
N ASN A 377 5.42 -1.17 -1.60
CA ASN A 377 6.38 -1.54 -2.64
C ASN A 377 5.63 -2.10 -3.85
N ALA A 378 5.39 -1.26 -4.85
CA ALA A 378 4.58 -1.64 -6.01
C ALA A 378 5.22 -2.78 -6.84
N PRO A 379 6.53 -2.76 -7.16
CA PRO A 379 7.18 -3.89 -7.82
C PRO A 379 7.12 -5.18 -7.01
N GLY A 380 7.34 -5.11 -5.69
CA GLY A 380 7.27 -6.28 -4.82
C GLY A 380 5.87 -6.89 -4.75
N ALA A 381 4.84 -6.05 -4.62
CA ALA A 381 3.44 -6.49 -4.64
C ALA A 381 3.06 -7.14 -5.99
N TYR A 382 3.50 -6.53 -7.09
CA TYR A 382 3.33 -7.08 -8.43
C TYR A 382 4.05 -8.42 -8.59
N GLN A 383 5.28 -8.56 -8.07
CA GLN A 383 6.05 -9.79 -8.11
C GLN A 383 5.39 -10.91 -7.32
N ILE A 384 4.90 -10.65 -6.10
CA ILE A 384 4.16 -11.64 -5.31
C ILE A 384 2.91 -12.09 -6.07
N LEU A 385 2.11 -11.14 -6.58
CA LEU A 385 0.90 -11.45 -7.33
C LEU A 385 1.18 -12.34 -8.54
N THR A 386 2.17 -11.96 -9.35
CA THR A 386 2.51 -12.64 -10.61
C THR A 386 3.35 -13.91 -10.44
N ALA A 387 3.95 -14.14 -9.27
CA ALA A 387 4.51 -15.44 -8.91
C ALA A 387 3.43 -16.54 -8.87
N GLY A 388 2.17 -16.14 -8.72
CA GLY A 388 1.00 -16.98 -8.87
C GLY A 388 0.40 -17.43 -7.54
N ARG A 389 -0.85 -17.89 -7.65
CA ARG A 389 -1.58 -18.46 -6.53
C ARG A 389 -1.15 -19.91 -6.31
N PHE A 390 -0.90 -20.28 -5.06
CA PHE A 390 -0.68 -21.66 -4.64
C PHE A 390 -1.83 -22.17 -3.76
N GLY A 391 -1.70 -23.40 -3.29
CA GLY A 391 -2.50 -23.96 -2.23
C GLY A 391 -1.59 -24.65 -1.19
N PRO A 392 -2.18 -25.19 -0.11
CA PRO A 392 -1.46 -26.03 0.85
C PRO A 392 -0.77 -27.19 0.12
N GLY A 393 0.40 -27.58 0.62
CA GLY A 393 1.31 -28.52 -0.01
C GLY A 393 2.52 -27.81 -0.63
N THR A 394 3.01 -28.31 -1.76
CA THR A 394 4.20 -27.76 -2.42
C THR A 394 3.91 -26.38 -3.03
N ALA A 395 4.73 -25.40 -2.64
CA ALA A 395 4.66 -24.02 -3.12
C ALA A 395 6.04 -23.51 -3.53
N SER A 396 6.07 -22.34 -4.17
CA SER A 396 7.31 -21.60 -4.44
C SER A 396 7.71 -20.73 -3.24
N ALA A 397 8.96 -20.29 -3.20
CA ALA A 397 9.47 -19.37 -2.15
C ALA A 397 8.84 -17.96 -2.20
N THR A 398 8.02 -17.67 -3.21
CA THR A 398 7.23 -16.44 -3.32
C THR A 398 5.88 -16.82 -3.89
N GLY A 399 4.81 -16.28 -3.32
CA GLY A 399 3.46 -16.58 -3.76
C GLY A 399 2.40 -16.09 -2.79
N TRP A 400 1.16 -16.47 -3.09
CA TRP A 400 0.01 -16.14 -2.27
C TRP A 400 -1.08 -17.21 -2.37
N ASP A 401 -2.05 -17.18 -1.45
CA ASP A 401 -3.26 -17.97 -1.51
C ASP A 401 -4.46 -17.20 -0.93
N LEU A 402 -5.65 -17.60 -1.34
CA LEU A 402 -6.94 -17.20 -0.80
C LEU A 402 -7.73 -18.48 -0.48
N ASN A 403 -7.67 -18.92 0.78
CA ASN A 403 -8.14 -20.24 1.16
C ASN A 403 -8.98 -20.21 2.44
N ARG A 404 -9.36 -21.40 2.93
CA ARG A 404 -10.03 -21.58 4.19
C ARG A 404 -9.23 -22.51 5.09
N VAL A 405 -9.22 -22.20 6.38
CA VAL A 405 -8.68 -23.06 7.42
C VAL A 405 -9.85 -23.57 8.26
N GLU A 406 -9.85 -24.87 8.55
CA GLU A 406 -10.77 -25.50 9.48
C GLU A 406 -10.07 -25.67 10.83
N ARG A 407 -10.84 -25.58 11.92
CA ARG A 407 -10.34 -25.57 13.30
C ARG A 407 -9.31 -26.66 13.63
N ASP A 408 -9.56 -27.89 13.16
CA ASP A 408 -8.75 -29.06 13.48
C ASP A 408 -7.78 -29.44 12.35
N LEU A 409 -7.69 -28.62 11.29
CA LEU A 409 -6.90 -28.93 10.10
C LEU A 409 -6.05 -27.72 9.67
N PRO A 410 -4.82 -27.60 10.23
CA PRO A 410 -3.85 -26.61 9.79
C PRO A 410 -3.57 -26.70 8.30
N GLN A 411 -3.29 -25.55 7.69
CA GLN A 411 -2.89 -25.46 6.29
C GLN A 411 -1.37 -25.25 6.24
N VAL A 412 -0.66 -26.17 5.56
CA VAL A 412 0.80 -26.18 5.50
C VAL A 412 1.25 -25.90 4.08
N TYR A 413 2.13 -24.92 3.89
CA TYR A 413 2.72 -24.54 2.62
C TYR A 413 4.23 -24.79 2.68
N ARG A 414 4.71 -25.77 1.91
CA ARG A 414 6.10 -26.21 1.92
C ARG A 414 6.83 -25.71 0.69
N PHE A 415 7.93 -25.00 0.87
CA PHE A 415 8.76 -24.49 -0.22
C PHE A 415 10.25 -24.72 0.04
N ALA A 416 11.03 -24.78 -1.03
CA ALA A 416 12.47 -24.88 -0.98
C ALA A 416 13.10 -23.55 -1.44
N VAL A 417 14.27 -23.25 -0.90
CA VAL A 417 15.12 -22.12 -1.32
C VAL A 417 16.50 -22.64 -1.70
N ASP A 418 17.09 -22.07 -2.74
CA ASP A 418 18.42 -22.49 -3.21
C ASP A 418 19.53 -22.11 -2.21
N GLU A 419 19.41 -20.92 -1.62
CA GLU A 419 20.33 -20.37 -0.63
C GLU A 419 19.59 -19.53 0.40
N SER A 420 19.73 -19.88 1.68
CA SER A 420 19.10 -19.18 2.81
C SER A 420 19.99 -18.12 3.44
N ALA A 421 21.31 -18.18 3.23
CA ALA A 421 22.24 -17.25 3.84
C ALA A 421 21.95 -15.80 3.39
N GLY A 422 21.80 -14.89 4.35
CA GLY A 422 21.50 -13.47 4.09
C GLY A 422 20.09 -13.20 3.55
N ARG A 423 19.21 -14.21 3.51
CA ARG A 423 17.82 -14.05 3.05
C ARG A 423 16.86 -13.72 4.18
N MET A 424 15.89 -12.88 3.87
CA MET A 424 14.76 -12.60 4.76
C MET A 424 13.52 -13.31 4.23
N PHE A 425 12.82 -14.03 5.09
CA PHE A 425 11.49 -14.53 4.82
C PHE A 425 10.46 -13.54 5.36
N THR A 426 9.48 -13.17 4.54
CA THR A 426 8.36 -12.32 4.97
C THR A 426 7.05 -12.99 4.60
N ALA A 427 6.11 -13.06 5.52
CA ALA A 427 4.76 -13.57 5.27
C ALA A 427 3.70 -12.76 6.03
N THR A 428 2.54 -12.59 5.42
CA THR A 428 1.37 -11.97 6.04
C THR A 428 0.14 -12.82 5.83
N LEU A 429 -0.56 -13.13 6.92
CA LEU A 429 -1.87 -13.76 6.95
C LEU A 429 -2.91 -12.69 7.31
N THR A 430 -4.05 -12.65 6.64
CA THR A 430 -5.14 -11.72 6.94
C THR A 430 -6.49 -12.40 6.81
N TRP A 431 -7.45 -12.01 7.65
CA TRP A 431 -8.85 -12.44 7.56
C TRP A 431 -9.77 -11.26 7.88
N ASN A 432 -11.06 -11.37 7.56
CA ASN A 432 -12.02 -10.32 7.89
C ASN A 432 -12.57 -10.53 9.30
N ARG A 433 -12.69 -9.46 10.08
CA ARG A 433 -13.62 -9.41 11.21
C ARG A 433 -15.05 -9.30 10.70
N HIS A 434 -15.99 -9.82 11.46
CA HIS A 434 -17.38 -9.97 11.02
C HIS A 434 -18.28 -8.88 11.59
N TYR A 435 -19.11 -8.29 10.73
CA TYR A 435 -20.03 -7.20 11.07
C TYR A 435 -21.42 -7.50 10.53
N ALA A 436 -22.46 -7.15 11.30
CA ALA A 436 -23.84 -7.28 10.86
C ALA A 436 -24.09 -6.43 9.60
N GLU A 437 -24.84 -6.98 8.65
CA GLU A 437 -25.18 -6.25 7.42
C GLU A 437 -26.27 -5.20 7.67
N THR A 438 -27.03 -5.29 8.77
CA THR A 438 -28.11 -4.36 9.09
C THR A 438 -27.64 -3.24 10.02
N TYR A 439 -28.13 -2.02 9.82
CA TYR A 439 -27.92 -0.91 10.75
C TYR A 439 -28.22 -1.33 12.21
N PRO A 440 -27.37 -0.99 13.20
CA PRO A 440 -26.23 -0.07 13.09
C PRO A 440 -24.88 -0.77 12.76
N PHE A 441 -24.92 -1.93 12.10
CA PHE A 441 -23.78 -2.70 11.61
C PHE A 441 -22.85 -3.17 12.74
N GLU A 442 -23.41 -3.64 13.84
CA GLU A 442 -22.63 -4.07 15.01
C GLU A 442 -21.63 -5.19 14.66
N ARG A 443 -20.46 -5.15 15.31
CA ARG A 443 -19.47 -6.23 15.23
C ARG A 443 -20.06 -7.52 15.83
N ILE A 444 -19.88 -8.64 15.15
CA ILE A 444 -20.33 -9.96 15.58
C ILE A 444 -19.17 -10.68 16.25
N ALA A 445 -18.78 -10.24 17.45
CA ALA A 445 -17.57 -10.73 18.12
C ALA A 445 -17.52 -12.25 18.33
N GLY A 446 -18.68 -12.92 18.49
CA GLY A 446 -18.75 -14.39 18.67
C GLY A 446 -18.46 -15.23 17.41
N THR A 447 -18.30 -14.59 16.24
CA THR A 447 -17.90 -15.24 14.98
C THR A 447 -16.48 -14.93 14.57
N ASP A 448 -15.83 -13.95 15.22
CA ASP A 448 -14.43 -13.65 14.97
C ASP A 448 -13.57 -14.86 15.34
N THR A 449 -12.60 -15.14 14.49
CA THR A 449 -11.66 -16.24 14.67
C THR A 449 -10.29 -15.70 15.04
N ASP A 450 -9.55 -16.49 15.80
CA ASP A 450 -8.18 -16.24 16.21
C ASP A 450 -7.28 -17.20 15.42
N LEU A 451 -6.60 -16.67 14.40
CA LEU A 451 -5.72 -17.44 13.52
C LEU A 451 -4.27 -17.12 13.86
N ARG A 452 -3.41 -18.14 13.79
CA ARG A 452 -1.98 -18.05 14.04
C ARG A 452 -1.19 -18.33 12.76
N LEU A 453 -0.01 -17.72 12.66
CA LEU A 453 0.96 -17.98 11.60
C LEU A 453 2.28 -18.51 12.21
N GLU A 454 2.82 -19.56 11.63
CA GLU A 454 4.11 -20.13 12.03
C GLU A 454 4.99 -20.37 10.80
N VAL A 455 6.31 -20.23 10.95
CA VAL A 455 7.30 -20.67 9.96
C VAL A 455 8.28 -21.66 10.59
N TRP A 456 8.40 -22.82 9.96
CA TRP A 456 9.29 -23.89 10.37
C TRP A 456 10.43 -24.04 9.37
N ALA A 457 11.66 -24.22 9.87
CA ALA A 457 12.81 -24.64 9.09
C ALA A 457 12.92 -26.17 9.21
N ILE A 458 12.90 -26.86 8.06
CA ILE A 458 12.74 -28.31 8.00
C ILE A 458 14.05 -28.98 7.59
N ASP A 459 14.49 -29.96 8.38
CA ASP A 459 15.57 -30.88 8.03
C ASP A 459 14.98 -32.12 7.33
N PRO A 460 15.19 -32.29 6.02
CA PRO A 460 14.62 -33.41 5.28
C PRO A 460 15.23 -34.77 5.66
N GLU A 461 16.39 -34.81 6.32
CA GLU A 461 17.09 -36.04 6.67
C GLU A 461 16.80 -36.51 8.11
N ASP A 462 16.51 -35.58 9.03
CA ASP A 462 16.16 -35.88 10.42
C ASP A 462 15.15 -34.87 10.97
N SER A 463 13.87 -35.27 11.03
CA SER A 463 12.80 -34.42 11.57
C SER A 463 12.98 -34.04 13.05
N GLY A 464 13.91 -34.69 13.77
CA GLY A 464 14.31 -34.27 15.12
C GLY A 464 15.03 -32.91 15.14
N ASN A 465 15.52 -32.45 14.00
CA ASN A 465 16.16 -31.14 13.83
C ASN A 465 15.21 -30.06 13.28
N ASP A 466 13.93 -30.37 13.02
CA ASP A 466 12.97 -29.36 12.59
C ASP A 466 12.85 -28.25 13.65
N LEU A 467 12.88 -27.00 13.20
CA LEU A 467 12.92 -25.83 14.08
C LEU A 467 11.75 -24.89 13.76
N LEU A 468 10.93 -24.55 14.76
CA LEU A 468 10.04 -23.41 14.68
C LEU A 468 10.88 -22.14 14.64
N LEU A 469 11.02 -21.54 13.46
CA LEU A 469 11.90 -20.40 13.22
C LEU A 469 11.30 -19.10 13.76
N ASP A 470 10.01 -18.88 13.53
CA ASP A 470 9.26 -17.74 14.07
C ASP A 470 7.74 -18.03 14.05
N TYR A 471 6.97 -17.28 14.83
CA TYR A 471 5.52 -17.31 14.81
C TYR A 471 4.90 -15.96 15.21
N CYS A 472 3.62 -15.79 14.88
CA CYS A 472 2.82 -14.65 15.29
C CYS A 472 1.41 -15.14 15.65
N ASP A 473 0.95 -14.79 16.85
CA ASP A 473 -0.29 -15.21 17.51
C ASP A 473 -0.93 -14.03 18.27
N SER A 474 -1.40 -13.02 17.54
CA SER A 474 -2.08 -11.87 18.14
C SER A 474 -3.49 -12.20 18.58
N LYS A 475 -3.82 -11.88 19.84
CA LYS A 475 -5.17 -12.07 20.39
C LYS A 475 -6.18 -11.03 19.95
N VAL A 476 -5.74 -9.95 19.31
CA VAL A 476 -6.60 -8.83 18.96
C VAL A 476 -6.59 -8.54 17.47
N ASP A 477 -5.53 -8.82 16.74
CA ASP A 477 -5.44 -8.48 15.33
C ASP A 477 -6.18 -9.48 14.43
N ASN A 478 -6.55 -9.02 13.23
CA ASN A 478 -7.02 -9.89 12.14
C ASN A 478 -5.94 -10.03 11.05
N VAL A 479 -4.69 -9.90 11.48
CA VAL A 479 -3.49 -9.99 10.68
C VAL A 479 -2.38 -10.63 11.51
N GLU A 480 -1.67 -11.58 10.90
CA GLU A 480 -0.41 -12.09 11.44
C GLU A 480 0.70 -11.76 10.45
N HIS A 481 1.88 -11.38 10.95
CA HIS A 481 3.00 -11.01 10.10
C HIS A 481 4.31 -11.54 10.67
N ILE A 482 5.12 -12.14 9.80
CA ILE A 482 6.44 -12.67 10.11
C ILE A 482 7.45 -12.02 9.19
N HIS A 483 8.57 -11.56 9.75
CA HIS A 483 9.71 -11.03 9.01
C HIS A 483 11.00 -11.48 9.71
N VAL A 484 11.60 -12.57 9.23
CA VAL A 484 12.67 -13.27 9.94
C VAL A 484 13.84 -13.61 9.03
N GLN A 485 15.04 -13.56 9.58
CA GLN A 485 16.26 -14.00 8.92
C GLN A 485 16.23 -15.51 8.75
N MET A 486 16.42 -15.98 7.52
CA MET A 486 16.52 -17.40 7.23
C MET A 486 17.86 -17.97 7.68
N LEU A 487 17.84 -19.22 8.16
CA LEU A 487 19.02 -19.93 8.67
C LEU A 487 19.81 -20.61 7.53
N PRO A 488 21.13 -20.39 7.41
CA PRO A 488 21.96 -20.93 6.34
C PRO A 488 21.96 -22.46 6.19
N GLU A 489 21.76 -23.19 7.29
CA GLU A 489 21.80 -24.65 7.37
C GLU A 489 20.52 -25.34 6.89
N TYR A 490 19.41 -24.61 6.77
CA TYR A 490 18.14 -25.13 6.24
C TYR A 490 17.92 -24.69 4.80
N ARG A 491 17.19 -25.50 4.04
CA ARG A 491 16.83 -25.23 2.63
C ARG A 491 15.35 -25.46 2.33
N VAL A 492 14.62 -26.05 3.28
CA VAL A 492 13.20 -26.33 3.16
C VAL A 492 12.49 -25.66 4.33
N TYR A 493 11.38 -25.01 4.03
CA TYR A 493 10.59 -24.29 5.02
C TYR A 493 9.11 -24.64 4.86
N GLU A 494 8.40 -24.60 5.97
CA GLU A 494 6.95 -24.76 6.03
C GLU A 494 6.31 -23.52 6.67
N LEU A 495 5.34 -22.94 5.97
CA LEU A 495 4.49 -21.88 6.48
C LEU A 495 3.16 -22.52 6.89
N VAL A 496 2.77 -22.34 8.16
CA VAL A 496 1.59 -23.00 8.74
C VAL A 496 0.57 -21.97 9.17
N VAL A 497 -0.67 -22.16 8.72
CA VAL A 497 -1.85 -21.39 9.15
C VAL A 497 -2.75 -22.30 9.97
N SER A 498 -3.08 -21.90 11.19
CA SER A 498 -3.91 -22.67 12.12
C SER A 498 -4.81 -21.76 12.94
N TYR A 499 -5.77 -22.35 13.66
CA TYR A 499 -6.43 -21.64 14.77
C TYR A 499 -5.49 -21.63 15.97
N ALA A 500 -5.39 -20.48 16.65
CA ALA A 500 -4.52 -20.34 17.82
C ALA A 500 -4.94 -21.24 18.99
N ASP A 501 -6.25 -21.29 19.27
CA ASP A 501 -6.85 -22.18 20.25
C ASP A 501 -7.93 -23.06 19.60
N PRO A 502 -7.62 -24.33 19.26
CA PRO A 502 -8.59 -25.25 18.67
C PRO A 502 -9.73 -25.60 19.65
N ASP A 503 -9.55 -25.43 20.96
CA ASP A 503 -10.55 -25.74 21.99
C ASP A 503 -11.49 -24.54 22.30
N ALA A 504 -11.22 -23.35 21.75
CA ALA A 504 -12.01 -22.14 22.01
C ALA A 504 -13.48 -22.28 21.54
N GLN A 505 -14.46 -21.89 22.36
CA GLN A 505 -15.89 -21.99 22.04
C GLN A 505 -16.37 -20.92 21.03
N THR A 506 -15.84 -20.89 19.81
CA THR A 506 -16.37 -20.03 18.73
C THR A 506 -17.36 -20.78 17.86
N THR A 507 -18.37 -20.07 17.35
CA THR A 507 -19.42 -20.66 16.51
C THR A 507 -18.95 -21.01 15.10
N THR A 508 -17.87 -20.35 14.64
CA THR A 508 -17.28 -20.51 13.31
C THR A 508 -16.32 -21.71 13.28
N ARG A 509 -16.58 -22.68 12.41
CA ARG A 509 -15.73 -23.87 12.23
C ARG A 509 -14.66 -23.73 11.15
N SER A 510 -14.79 -22.70 10.30
CA SER A 510 -13.85 -22.42 9.23
C SER A 510 -13.74 -20.92 8.97
N GLU A 511 -12.54 -20.39 8.82
CA GLU A 511 -12.31 -19.00 8.44
C GLU A 511 -11.70 -18.91 7.04
N ARG A 512 -12.05 -17.86 6.30
CA ARG A 512 -11.37 -17.54 5.04
C ARG A 512 -10.23 -16.58 5.31
N TYR A 513 -9.07 -16.86 4.72
CA TYR A 513 -7.90 -16.00 4.85
C TYR A 513 -7.25 -15.70 3.50
N GLY A 514 -6.58 -14.55 3.44
CA GLY A 514 -5.55 -14.25 2.44
C GLY A 514 -4.18 -14.46 3.05
N LEU A 515 -3.29 -15.13 2.33
CA LEU A 515 -1.91 -15.38 2.73
C LEU A 515 -0.99 -14.94 1.59
N ALA A 516 0.11 -14.29 1.91
CA ALA A 516 1.17 -14.01 0.95
C ALA A 516 2.53 -14.14 1.62
N TRP A 517 3.54 -14.51 0.84
CA TRP A 517 4.91 -14.66 1.32
C TRP A 517 5.93 -14.37 0.22
N THR A 518 7.14 -14.03 0.65
CA THR A 518 8.29 -13.84 -0.22
C THR A 518 9.60 -14.13 0.51
N VAL A 519 10.61 -14.53 -0.26
CA VAL A 519 12.00 -14.64 0.19
C VAL A 519 12.80 -13.58 -0.53
N GLY A 520 13.26 -12.59 0.23
CA GLY A 520 14.02 -11.44 -0.24
C GLY A 520 15.45 -11.41 0.28
N GLN A 521 16.22 -10.41 -0.16
CA GLN A 521 17.48 -10.03 0.48
C GLN A 521 17.18 -9.17 1.72
N ALA A 522 18.03 -9.24 2.73
CA ALA A 522 18.01 -8.24 3.79
C ALA A 522 18.30 -6.85 3.20
N SER A 523 17.41 -5.88 3.43
CA SER A 523 17.55 -4.51 2.95
C SER A 523 18.02 -3.56 4.05
N ASN A 524 18.58 -2.42 3.64
CA ASN A 524 18.74 -1.21 4.46
C ASN A 524 19.77 -1.24 5.60
N ALA A 525 20.69 -2.20 5.66
CA ALA A 525 21.73 -2.20 6.70
C ALA A 525 22.63 -0.94 6.69
N ASP A 526 22.90 -0.37 5.51
CA ASP A 526 23.84 0.75 5.33
C ASP A 526 23.16 2.13 5.21
N SER A 527 21.85 2.22 5.42
CA SER A 527 21.09 3.47 5.25
C SER A 527 21.58 4.56 6.21
N ILE A 528 21.79 5.78 5.70
CA ILE A 528 22.12 6.94 6.54
C ILE A 528 20.98 7.28 7.52
N LEU A 529 19.74 6.96 7.16
CA LEU A 529 18.54 7.22 7.97
C LEU A 529 18.48 6.39 9.26
N TRP A 530 19.42 5.46 9.46
CA TRP A 530 19.66 4.90 10.79
C TRP A 530 20.24 5.93 11.76
N TYR A 531 20.91 6.97 11.28
CA TYR A 531 21.69 7.89 12.12
C TYR A 531 21.28 9.35 11.94
N ASP A 532 20.78 9.70 10.76
CA ASP A 532 20.15 10.98 10.43
C ASP A 532 18.68 10.93 10.88
N LEU A 533 18.44 11.32 12.13
CA LEU A 533 17.14 11.24 12.80
C LEU A 533 16.24 12.42 12.46
N ASN A 534 16.82 13.59 12.14
CA ASN A 534 16.06 14.76 11.72
C ASN A 534 15.75 14.77 10.21
N ALA A 535 16.37 13.87 9.44
CA ALA A 535 16.26 13.70 8.00
C ALA A 535 16.70 14.91 7.18
N ASP A 536 17.69 15.67 7.65
CA ASP A 536 18.26 16.80 6.91
C ASP A 536 19.39 16.38 5.94
N GLY A 537 19.80 15.11 6.00
CA GLY A 537 20.82 14.51 5.13
C GLY A 537 22.23 14.53 5.73
N VAL A 538 22.41 14.95 6.98
CA VAL A 538 23.71 15.00 7.67
C VAL A 538 23.58 14.42 9.07
N VAL A 539 24.49 13.51 9.43
CA VAL A 539 24.57 13.03 10.82
C VAL A 539 25.38 14.00 11.67
N ASP A 540 24.73 14.81 12.50
CA ASP A 540 25.39 15.86 13.29
C ASP A 540 24.84 16.09 14.72
N GLU A 541 25.09 17.27 15.29
CA GLU A 541 24.64 17.62 16.65
C GLU A 541 23.11 17.67 16.79
N ALA A 542 22.38 17.93 15.71
CA ALA A 542 20.92 17.91 15.71
C ALA A 542 20.36 16.50 15.95
N ASP A 543 20.97 15.47 15.36
CA ASP A 543 20.60 14.08 15.61
C ASP A 543 20.91 13.65 17.03
N LEU A 544 22.04 14.11 17.58
CA LEU A 544 22.40 13.86 18.97
C LEU A 544 21.35 14.43 19.92
N VAL A 545 20.78 15.60 19.63
CA VAL A 545 19.69 16.17 20.44
C VAL A 545 18.45 15.28 20.41
N ILE A 546 18.06 14.78 19.23
CA ILE A 546 16.90 13.85 19.10
C ILE A 546 17.18 12.55 19.84
N PHE A 547 18.37 11.96 19.66
CA PHE A 547 18.78 10.75 20.34
C PHE A 547 18.71 10.91 21.87
N LEU A 548 19.24 12.01 22.43
CA LEU A 548 19.21 12.26 23.87
C LEU A 548 17.78 12.47 24.40
N ALA A 549 16.91 13.11 23.61
CA ALA A 549 15.50 13.26 23.94
C ALA A 549 14.79 11.90 23.99
N ASN A 550 14.98 11.07 22.97
CA ASN A 550 14.40 9.73 22.90
C ASN A 550 14.92 8.82 24.02
N ARG A 551 16.22 8.87 24.32
CA ARG A 551 16.81 8.16 25.46
C ARG A 551 16.21 8.58 26.80
N SER A 552 16.02 9.88 27.01
CA SER A 552 15.36 10.38 28.23
C SER A 552 13.90 9.94 28.31
N LEU A 553 13.19 9.94 27.18
CA LEU A 553 11.81 9.51 27.11
C LEU A 553 11.68 8.00 27.37
N TRP A 554 12.56 7.17 26.80
CA TRP A 554 12.64 5.73 27.07
C TRP A 554 12.76 5.43 28.57
N LEU A 555 13.62 6.16 29.29
CA LEU A 555 13.81 5.99 30.74
C LEU A 555 12.57 6.33 31.58
N THR A 556 11.66 7.14 31.05
CA THR A 556 10.47 7.64 31.78
C THR A 556 9.16 7.07 31.24
N SER A 557 9.17 6.52 30.04
CA SER A 557 8.03 5.98 29.30
C SER A 557 8.53 4.87 28.37
N PRO A 558 8.87 3.68 28.91
CA PRO A 558 9.40 2.56 28.12
C PRO A 558 8.40 2.05 27.07
N ASP A 559 7.12 2.42 27.20
CA ASP A 559 6.05 2.07 26.26
C ASP A 559 5.96 3.04 25.06
N ALA A 560 6.77 4.11 25.03
CA ALA A 560 6.78 5.05 23.92
C ALA A 560 7.43 4.44 22.67
N TYR A 561 6.89 4.76 21.49
CA TYR A 561 7.57 4.45 20.22
C TYR A 561 8.71 5.45 20.00
N LEU A 562 9.93 4.94 19.85
CA LEU A 562 11.15 5.73 19.81
C LEU A 562 12.10 5.23 18.73
N ILE A 563 12.85 6.15 18.15
CA ILE A 563 13.99 5.87 17.26
C ILE A 563 15.29 6.12 18.01
N GLY A 564 16.37 5.46 17.61
CA GLY A 564 17.69 5.63 18.22
C GLY A 564 18.31 4.38 18.83
N ASP A 565 17.60 3.26 18.84
CA ASP A 565 18.17 1.93 19.06
C ASP A 565 18.82 1.46 17.74
N PHE A 566 20.11 1.75 17.57
CA PHE A 566 20.83 1.52 16.32
C PHE A 566 21.38 0.09 16.24
N ASN A 567 21.70 -0.51 17.39
CA ASN A 567 22.20 -1.88 17.46
C ASN A 567 21.07 -2.94 17.52
N ARG A 568 19.82 -2.49 17.72
CA ARG A 568 18.57 -3.27 17.74
C ARG A 568 18.52 -4.26 18.91
N ASP A 569 19.07 -3.88 20.06
CA ASP A 569 19.04 -4.71 21.27
C ASP A 569 17.82 -4.44 22.17
N GLY A 570 16.95 -3.51 21.77
CA GLY A 570 15.72 -3.17 22.44
C GLY A 570 15.88 -2.14 23.56
N VAL A 571 17.05 -1.51 23.69
CA VAL A 571 17.30 -0.40 24.60
C VAL A 571 17.95 0.77 23.87
N ILE A 572 17.80 1.99 24.42
CA ILE A 572 18.50 3.18 23.91
C ILE A 572 19.57 3.57 24.93
N ASP A 573 20.81 3.19 24.68
CA ASP A 573 21.87 3.23 25.68
C ASP A 573 23.20 3.84 25.17
N ARG A 574 24.31 3.49 25.83
CA ARG A 574 25.63 4.01 25.47
C ARG A 574 26.16 3.39 24.17
N ALA A 575 25.83 2.13 23.85
CA ALA A 575 26.27 1.47 22.63
C ALA A 575 25.67 2.14 21.39
N ASP A 576 24.41 2.59 21.50
CA ASP A 576 23.79 3.40 20.44
C ASP A 576 24.49 4.75 20.28
N LEU A 577 24.79 5.42 21.40
CA LEU A 577 25.52 6.68 21.34
C LEU A 577 26.89 6.53 20.67
N GLU A 578 27.61 5.45 20.97
CA GLU A 578 28.88 5.13 20.30
C GLU A 578 28.68 4.89 18.79
N SER A 579 27.57 4.25 18.40
CA SER A 579 27.21 4.02 17.00
C SER A 579 26.87 5.32 16.26
N LEU A 580 26.15 6.25 16.90
CA LEU A 580 25.88 7.58 16.34
C LEU A 580 27.17 8.36 16.10
N PHE A 581 28.07 8.38 17.09
CA PHE A 581 29.37 9.06 16.95
C PHE A 581 30.26 8.41 15.87
N ALA A 582 30.22 7.09 15.72
CA ALA A 582 30.94 6.41 14.65
C ALA A 582 30.47 6.82 13.23
N ASN A 583 29.25 7.34 13.13
CA ASN A 583 28.63 7.79 11.88
C ASN A 583 28.58 9.32 11.75
N GLN A 584 29.16 10.07 12.69
CA GLN A 584 29.17 11.54 12.66
C GLN A 584 29.79 12.07 11.37
N ASN A 585 29.15 13.08 10.78
CA ASN A 585 29.48 13.70 9.48
C ASN A 585 29.24 12.80 8.26
N ARG A 586 28.58 11.63 8.39
CA ARG A 586 28.02 10.97 7.20
C ARG A 586 26.99 11.91 6.57
N ARG A 587 26.95 11.90 5.24
CA ARG A 587 26.06 12.72 4.43
C ARG A 587 25.33 11.84 3.44
N ALA A 588 24.08 12.15 3.19
CA ALA A 588 23.30 11.46 2.18
C ALA A 588 23.85 11.78 0.78
N ASP A 589 23.74 10.83 -0.14
CA ASP A 589 24.22 11.04 -1.53
C ASP A 589 23.49 12.19 -2.25
N TRP A 590 22.26 12.48 -1.81
CA TRP A 590 21.43 13.58 -2.30
C TRP A 590 21.66 14.91 -1.55
N HIS A 591 22.45 14.92 -0.48
CA HIS A 591 22.77 16.15 0.23
C HIS A 591 23.76 16.98 -0.60
N VAL A 592 23.24 17.95 -1.36
CA VAL A 592 24.06 18.92 -2.08
C VAL A 592 24.64 19.89 -1.06
N GLY A 593 25.94 19.80 -0.79
CA GLY A 593 26.62 20.75 0.07
C GLY A 593 26.40 22.17 -0.45
N THR A 594 25.74 23.04 0.33
CA THR A 594 25.90 24.48 0.13
C THR A 594 27.38 24.78 0.29
N ALA A 595 28.07 25.01 -0.82
CA ALA A 595 29.40 25.58 -0.78
C ALA A 595 29.26 26.96 -0.13
N THR A 596 29.51 27.03 1.18
CA THR A 596 29.77 28.28 1.87
C THR A 596 31.09 28.80 1.31
N ASN A 597 31.01 29.70 0.33
CA ASN A 597 32.13 30.58 -0.02
C ASN A 597 32.34 31.63 1.07
#